data_AF-A0A1G1ZLE9-F1
#
_entry.id   AF-A0A1G1ZLE9-F1
#
_cell.length_a   1.000
_cell.length_b   1.000
_cell.length_c   1.000
_cell.angle_alpha   90.00
_cell.angle_beta   90.00
_cell.angle_gamma   90.00
#
_symmetry.space_group_name_H-M   'P 1'
#
loop_
_entity.id
_entity.type
_entity.pdbx_description
1 polymer ?
#
loop_
_entity_poly.entity_id
_entity_poly.type
_entity_poly.pdbx_seq_one_letter_code
_entity_poly.pdbx_strand_id
1 'polypeptide(L)'
;MFIKQKSQEISLALVKVSVYIRRADFRQRLERLAFQLLEDTASRDFERALSTTDIIWALVTLGKTIYEIEPINAKILLQELDSLNAAIRQSAGLEGLPDLGTVFSKLPVVVEKEAISGNKSDVDSGNDDICLRVGMDNGNGNGNNNGINGTIRQSAIIEKIRQSGKIALKDILAAFPDVSERTLRYDLQKLCNQAILERIGNGGPASFYVFRS
;
A
#
# COMPACT_ATOMS: atom_id res chain seq x y z
N MET A 1 7.37 26.05 -1.67
CA MET A 1 8.79 25.79 -1.98
C MET A 1 8.99 24.32 -2.38
N PHE A 2 8.45 23.38 -1.61
CA PHE A 2 8.51 21.94 -1.86
C PHE A 2 8.15 21.50 -3.29
N ILE A 3 7.01 21.94 -3.85
CA ILE A 3 6.55 21.52 -5.19
C ILE A 3 7.58 21.80 -6.29
N LYS A 4 8.20 22.98 -6.27
CA LYS A 4 9.21 23.37 -7.28
C LYS A 4 10.48 22.52 -7.18
N GLN A 5 10.94 22.25 -5.96
CA GLN A 5 12.10 21.39 -5.76
C GLN A 5 11.79 19.95 -6.21
N LYS A 6 10.63 19.43 -5.80
CA LYS A 6 10.20 18.07 -6.14
C LYS A 6 10.03 17.90 -7.65
N SER A 7 9.44 18.88 -8.34
CA SER A 7 9.30 18.83 -9.80
C SER A 7 10.65 18.88 -10.52
N GLN A 8 11.63 19.64 -10.01
CA GLN A 8 13.00 19.63 -10.53
C GLN A 8 13.68 18.27 -10.36
N GLU A 9 13.58 17.66 -9.17
CA GLU A 9 14.16 16.35 -8.88
C GLU A 9 13.56 15.25 -9.79
N ILE A 10 12.24 15.25 -9.94
CA ILE A 10 11.53 14.31 -10.84
C ILE A 10 11.94 14.53 -12.29
N SER A 11 11.99 15.79 -12.74
CA SER A 11 12.37 16.11 -14.12
C SER A 11 13.80 15.66 -14.43
N LEU A 12 14.73 15.90 -13.50
CA LEU A 12 16.11 15.43 -13.62
C LEU A 12 16.19 13.90 -13.65
N ALA A 13 15.42 13.22 -12.81
CA ALA A 13 15.38 11.76 -12.78
C ALA A 13 14.83 11.19 -14.10
N LEU A 14 13.77 11.78 -14.66
CA LEU A 14 13.21 11.38 -15.95
C LEU A 14 14.22 11.53 -17.09
N VAL A 15 14.93 12.66 -17.15
CA VAL A 15 15.99 12.88 -18.16
C VAL A 15 17.16 11.92 -17.98
N LYS A 16 17.54 11.57 -16.74
CA LYS A 16 18.60 10.57 -16.51
C LYS A 16 18.16 9.17 -16.96
N VAL A 17 16.92 8.80 -16.67
CA VAL A 17 16.36 7.50 -17.07
C VAL A 17 16.18 7.42 -18.58
N SER A 18 15.80 8.52 -19.24
CA SER A 18 15.56 8.55 -20.68
C SER A 18 16.80 8.22 -21.51
N VAL A 19 18.00 8.57 -21.02
CA VAL A 19 19.29 8.23 -21.68
C VAL A 19 19.43 6.73 -21.92
N TYR A 20 18.90 5.89 -21.04
CA TYR A 20 19.01 4.43 -21.14
C TYR A 20 17.92 3.78 -22.02
N ILE A 21 16.88 4.53 -22.40
CA ILE A 21 15.80 4.06 -23.26
C ILE A 21 16.32 3.92 -24.69
N ARG A 22 16.12 2.78 -25.35
CA ARG A 22 16.65 2.53 -26.70
C ARG A 22 15.82 3.21 -27.79
N ARG A 23 14.49 3.27 -27.59
CA ARG A 23 13.55 3.87 -28.55
C ARG A 23 13.59 5.39 -28.48
N ALA A 24 14.05 6.02 -29.56
CA ALA A 24 14.18 7.47 -29.66
C ALA A 24 12.83 8.20 -29.41
N ASP A 25 11.73 7.72 -30.00
CA ASP A 25 10.42 8.37 -29.84
C ASP A 25 9.93 8.34 -28.38
N PHE A 26 10.17 7.23 -27.67
CA PHE A 26 9.79 7.08 -26.28
C PHE A 26 10.64 7.98 -25.39
N ARG A 27 11.96 8.01 -25.64
CA ARG A 27 12.92 8.90 -24.98
C ARG A 27 12.52 10.37 -25.13
N GLN A 28 12.35 10.84 -26.36
CA GLN A 28 12.01 12.24 -26.66
C GLN A 28 10.68 12.64 -26.01
N ARG A 29 9.69 11.74 -26.02
CA ARG A 29 8.39 12.03 -25.41
C ARG A 29 8.50 12.13 -23.88
N LEU A 30 9.31 11.29 -23.25
CA LEU A 30 9.53 11.33 -21.80
C LEU A 30 10.29 12.61 -21.39
N GLU A 31 11.33 12.98 -22.14
CA GLU A 31 12.10 14.21 -21.91
C GLU A 31 11.23 15.46 -22.06
N ARG A 32 10.43 15.52 -23.12
CA ARG A 32 9.50 16.65 -23.33
C ARG A 32 8.53 16.81 -22.15
N LEU A 33 7.99 15.71 -21.64
CA LEU A 33 7.09 15.76 -20.49
C LEU A 33 7.80 16.13 -19.19
N ALA A 34 9.07 15.75 -19.02
CA ALA A 34 9.87 16.19 -17.89
C ALA A 34 10.00 17.72 -17.86
N PHE A 35 10.33 18.33 -18.99
CA PHE A 35 10.39 19.80 -19.09
C PHE A 35 9.00 20.44 -18.92
N GLN A 36 7.96 19.87 -19.53
CA GLN A 36 6.58 20.36 -19.37
C GLN A 36 6.14 20.38 -17.89
N LEU A 37 6.42 19.31 -17.13
CA LEU A 37 6.09 19.25 -15.70
C LEU A 37 6.77 20.37 -14.92
N LEU A 38 8.03 20.65 -15.24
CA LEU A 38 8.77 21.74 -14.61
C LEU A 38 8.17 23.11 -14.96
N GLU A 39 7.80 23.33 -16.21
CA GLU A 39 7.17 24.57 -16.68
C GLU A 39 5.80 24.80 -16.04
N ASP A 40 4.95 23.76 -16.01
CA ASP A 40 3.61 23.82 -15.43
C ASP A 40 3.68 24.14 -13.92
N THR A 41 4.57 23.47 -13.19
CA THR A 41 4.76 23.71 -11.75
C THR A 41 5.43 25.05 -11.44
N ALA A 42 6.32 25.53 -12.31
CA ALA A 42 6.94 26.85 -12.18
C ALA A 42 5.92 27.98 -12.39
N SER A 43 5.03 27.80 -13.37
CA SER A 43 3.95 28.72 -13.74
C SER A 43 2.75 28.68 -12.78
N ARG A 44 2.74 27.74 -11.82
CA ARG A 44 1.62 27.45 -10.91
C ARG A 44 0.34 27.02 -11.64
N ASP A 45 0.47 26.45 -12.83
CA ASP A 45 -0.64 25.82 -13.55
C ASP A 45 -0.78 24.37 -13.07
N PHE A 46 -1.45 24.23 -11.93
CA PHE A 46 -1.57 22.94 -11.24
C PHE A 46 -2.44 21.92 -11.99
N GLU A 47 -3.48 22.38 -12.69
CA GLU A 47 -4.33 21.50 -13.51
C GLU A 47 -3.53 20.82 -14.62
N ARG A 48 -2.71 21.61 -15.35
CA ARG A 48 -1.80 21.04 -16.35
C ARG A 48 -0.73 20.16 -15.72
N ALA A 49 -0.15 20.58 -14.60
CA ALA A 49 0.86 19.78 -13.91
C ALA A 49 0.30 18.41 -13.48
N LEU A 50 -0.96 18.33 -13.01
CA LEU A 50 -1.63 17.08 -12.67
C LEU A 50 -1.82 16.19 -13.91
N SER A 51 -2.34 16.76 -15.01
CA SER A 51 -2.49 16.01 -16.26
C SER A 51 -1.15 15.51 -16.80
N THR A 52 -0.11 16.35 -16.78
CA THR A 52 1.25 15.98 -17.16
C THR A 52 1.79 14.86 -16.27
N THR A 53 1.53 14.91 -14.96
CA THR A 53 1.91 13.87 -14.00
C THR A 53 1.26 12.52 -14.34
N ASP A 54 -0.04 12.51 -14.66
CA ASP A 54 -0.77 11.29 -15.04
C ASP A 54 -0.23 10.68 -16.36
N ILE A 55 0.11 11.53 -17.33
CA ILE A 55 0.72 11.09 -18.59
C ILE A 55 2.10 10.47 -18.34
N ILE A 56 2.93 11.11 -17.50
CA ILE A 56 4.25 10.58 -17.13
C ILE A 56 4.08 9.23 -16.42
N TRP A 57 3.13 9.12 -15.48
CA TRP A 57 2.84 7.88 -14.76
C TRP A 57 2.51 6.74 -15.74
N ALA A 58 1.63 6.98 -16.71
CA ALA A 58 1.27 6.01 -17.73
C ALA A 58 2.47 5.59 -18.59
N LEU A 59 3.31 6.55 -19.00
CA LEU A 59 4.50 6.27 -19.81
C LEU A 59 5.58 5.52 -19.03
N VAL A 60 5.83 5.88 -17.77
CA VAL A 60 6.78 5.15 -16.91
C VAL A 60 6.30 3.71 -16.69
N THR A 61 5.00 3.51 -16.49
CA THR A 61 4.39 2.19 -16.36
C THR A 61 4.51 1.37 -17.65
N LEU A 62 4.27 1.98 -18.81
CA LEU A 62 4.49 1.35 -20.11
C LEU A 62 5.98 0.98 -20.28
N GLY A 63 6.89 1.92 -20.02
CA GLY A 63 8.34 1.75 -20.12
C GLY A 63 8.86 0.59 -19.26
N LYS A 64 8.32 0.44 -18.04
CA LYS A 64 8.58 -0.71 -17.17
C LYS A 64 8.10 -2.02 -17.80
N THR A 65 6.90 -2.03 -18.39
CA THR A 65 6.28 -3.22 -18.98
C THR A 65 7.03 -3.70 -20.22
N ILE A 66 7.55 -2.77 -21.02
CA ILE A 66 8.33 -3.07 -22.23
C ILE A 66 9.84 -3.19 -21.97
N TYR A 67 10.26 -3.19 -20.69
CA TYR A 67 11.66 -3.29 -20.25
C TYR A 67 12.59 -2.19 -20.81
N GLU A 68 12.06 -1.01 -21.12
CA GLU A 68 12.85 0.18 -21.48
C GLU A 68 13.24 0.99 -20.24
N ILE A 69 12.53 0.80 -19.13
CA ILE A 69 12.84 1.40 -17.82
C ILE A 69 12.98 0.28 -16.79
N GLU A 70 14.11 0.27 -16.09
CA GLU A 70 14.35 -0.67 -15.00
C GLU A 70 13.25 -0.61 -13.93
N PRO A 71 12.73 -1.75 -13.43
CA PRO A 71 11.62 -1.77 -12.48
C PRO A 71 11.88 -0.97 -11.20
N ILE A 72 13.14 -0.92 -10.75
CA ILE A 72 13.56 -0.17 -9.57
C ILE A 72 13.42 1.34 -9.83
N ASN A 73 13.91 1.81 -10.98
CA ASN A 73 13.84 3.21 -11.37
C ASN A 73 12.39 3.65 -11.59
N ALA A 74 11.58 2.82 -12.27
CA ALA A 74 10.17 3.08 -12.47
C ALA A 74 9.43 3.21 -11.13
N LYS A 75 9.69 2.31 -10.18
CA LYS A 75 9.06 2.37 -8.85
C LYS A 75 9.35 3.68 -8.13
N ILE A 76 10.61 4.11 -8.11
CA ILE A 76 11.01 5.37 -7.46
C ILE A 76 10.31 6.54 -8.14
N LEU A 77 10.33 6.61 -9.48
CA LEU A 77 9.66 7.67 -10.23
C LEU A 77 8.17 7.75 -9.92
N LEU A 78 7.47 6.62 -9.88
CA LEU A 78 6.02 6.59 -9.60
C LEU A 78 5.71 7.08 -8.18
N GLN A 79 6.49 6.66 -7.17
CA GLN A 79 6.32 7.13 -5.79
C GLN A 79 6.55 8.64 -5.67
N GLU A 80 7.54 9.15 -6.38
CA GLU A 80 7.87 10.57 -6.38
C GLU A 80 6.77 11.39 -7.09
N LEU A 81 6.20 10.87 -8.19
CA LEU A 81 5.06 11.46 -8.87
C LEU A 81 3.80 11.49 -7.99
N ASP A 82 3.52 10.43 -7.23
CA ASP A 82 2.40 10.38 -6.28
C ASP A 82 2.58 11.44 -5.18
N SER A 83 3.80 11.56 -4.65
CA SER A 83 4.16 12.59 -3.66
C SER A 83 3.97 14.01 -4.21
N LEU A 84 4.37 14.24 -5.46
CA LEU A 84 4.15 15.53 -6.13
C LEU A 84 2.65 15.79 -6.35
N ASN A 85 1.87 14.80 -6.80
CA ASN A 85 0.44 14.91 -7.05
C ASN A 85 -0.32 15.29 -5.75
N ALA A 86 0.00 14.61 -4.64
CA ALA A 86 -0.55 14.94 -3.33
C ALA A 86 -0.20 16.39 -2.91
N ALA A 87 1.05 16.81 -3.09
CA ALA A 87 1.47 18.18 -2.76
C ALA A 87 0.79 19.25 -3.63
N ILE A 88 0.61 18.97 -4.92
CA ILE A 88 -0.10 19.87 -5.85
C ILE A 88 -1.56 20.03 -5.42
N ARG A 89 -2.26 18.93 -5.14
CA ARG A 89 -3.66 18.95 -4.67
C ARG A 89 -3.84 19.73 -3.37
N GLN A 90 -2.92 19.55 -2.42
CA GLN A 90 -2.89 20.33 -1.17
C GLN A 90 -2.71 21.83 -1.44
N SER A 91 -1.81 22.19 -2.38
CA SER A 91 -1.55 23.59 -2.70
C SER A 91 -2.65 24.29 -3.51
N ALA A 92 -3.44 23.52 -4.27
CA ALA A 92 -4.56 24.01 -5.06
C ALA A 92 -5.84 24.21 -4.25
N GLY A 93 -5.83 23.90 -2.94
CA GLY A 93 -7.03 23.99 -2.09
C GLY A 93 -8.08 22.93 -2.41
N LEU A 94 -7.72 21.87 -3.14
CA LEU A 94 -8.55 20.69 -3.42
C LEU A 94 -8.53 19.70 -2.24
N GLU A 95 -8.65 20.22 -1.01
CA GLU A 95 -8.99 19.37 0.14
C GLU A 95 -10.44 18.90 -0.02
N GLY A 96 -10.65 17.58 -0.08
CA GLY A 96 -11.98 17.01 0.15
C GLY A 96 -12.55 16.07 -0.90
N LEU A 97 -11.80 15.58 -1.88
CA LEU A 97 -12.21 14.35 -2.56
C LEU A 97 -11.55 13.17 -1.84
N PRO A 98 -12.28 12.43 -0.98
CA PRO A 98 -11.79 11.16 -0.48
C PRO A 98 -11.46 10.28 -1.69
N ASP A 99 -10.32 9.61 -1.62
CA ASP A 99 -9.97 8.57 -2.56
C ASP A 99 -11.12 7.55 -2.60
N LEU A 100 -11.90 7.54 -3.68
CA LEU A 100 -13.06 6.66 -3.84
C LEU A 100 -12.64 5.18 -3.72
N GLY A 101 -11.36 4.87 -3.95
CA GLY A 101 -10.79 3.54 -3.65
C GLY A 101 -10.93 3.15 -2.17
N THR A 102 -10.81 4.11 -1.25
CA THR A 102 -11.00 3.89 0.19
C THR A 102 -12.47 3.79 0.61
N VAL A 103 -13.37 4.44 -0.12
CA VAL A 103 -14.82 4.46 0.15
C VAL A 103 -15.48 3.15 -0.29
N PHE A 104 -15.14 2.64 -1.48
CA PHE A 104 -15.71 1.39 -1.99
C PHE A 104 -15.08 0.11 -1.41
N SER A 105 -13.94 0.22 -0.73
CA SER A 105 -13.32 -0.91 0.00
C SER A 105 -14.01 -1.23 1.33
N LYS A 106 -14.99 -0.40 1.76
CA LYS A 106 -15.59 -0.45 3.10
C LYS A 106 -17.10 -0.69 3.12
N LEU A 107 -17.69 -1.13 2.01
CA LEU A 107 -19.09 -1.59 2.00
C LEU A 107 -19.13 -3.08 2.36
N PRO A 108 -19.63 -3.47 3.55
CA PRO A 108 -19.98 -4.85 3.79
C PRO A 108 -21.20 -5.18 2.93
N VAL A 109 -21.02 -6.11 1.99
CA VAL A 109 -22.12 -6.86 1.41
C VAL A 109 -22.76 -7.64 2.56
N VAL A 110 -23.87 -7.14 3.09
CA VAL A 110 -24.81 -7.94 3.86
C VAL A 110 -26.03 -8.14 2.98
N VAL A 111 -26.02 -9.25 2.23
CA VAL A 111 -27.24 -9.86 1.74
C VAL A 111 -27.69 -10.79 2.84
N GLU A 112 -28.69 -10.39 3.63
CA GLU A 112 -29.57 -11.35 4.28
C GLU A 112 -31.02 -10.90 4.16
N LYS A 113 -31.84 -11.86 3.72
CA LYS A 113 -33.27 -11.78 3.55
C LYS A 113 -33.95 -12.18 4.87
N GLU A 114 -35.01 -11.44 5.16
CA GLU A 114 -36.24 -11.81 5.87
C GLU A 114 -36.44 -11.46 7.36
N ALA A 115 -37.60 -10.80 7.52
CA ALA A 115 -38.60 -10.88 8.58
C ALA A 115 -38.58 -9.85 9.74
N ILE A 116 -39.69 -9.11 9.77
CA ILE A 116 -40.17 -8.11 10.71
C ILE A 116 -40.58 -8.77 12.04
N SER A 117 -40.24 -8.16 13.18
CA SER A 117 -41.16 -7.83 14.30
C SER A 117 -40.42 -7.56 15.62
N GLY A 118 -40.82 -6.50 16.34
CA GLY A 118 -40.88 -6.54 17.81
C GLY A 118 -40.03 -5.53 18.60
N ASN A 119 -40.71 -4.52 19.14
CA ASN A 119 -40.28 -3.42 20.01
C ASN A 119 -39.64 -3.75 21.38
N LYS A 120 -38.90 -2.73 21.89
CA LYS A 120 -38.64 -2.29 23.30
C LYS A 120 -37.75 -3.21 24.17
N SER A 121 -36.87 -2.75 25.07
CA SER A 121 -36.75 -1.50 25.83
C SER A 121 -35.35 -1.39 26.50
N ASP A 122 -35.10 -0.19 27.04
CA ASP A 122 -33.96 0.36 27.79
C ASP A 122 -33.33 -0.45 28.95
N VAL A 123 -32.22 0.14 29.44
CA VAL A 123 -31.55 0.04 30.77
C VAL A 123 -30.31 -0.87 30.76
N ASP A 124 -29.05 -0.40 30.69
CA ASP A 124 -28.25 0.56 31.50
C ASP A 124 -27.21 -0.17 32.39
N SER A 125 -26.13 0.56 32.65
CA SER A 125 -25.11 0.42 33.70
C SER A 125 -23.88 -0.43 33.40
N GLY A 126 -22.73 0.26 33.32
CA GLY A 126 -21.54 -0.22 34.05
C GLY A 126 -20.17 -0.03 33.41
N ASN A 127 -19.67 1.21 33.46
CA ASN A 127 -18.34 1.58 33.96
C ASN A 127 -17.02 1.36 33.15
N ASP A 128 -16.24 2.45 33.22
CA ASP A 128 -14.78 2.57 33.36
C ASP A 128 -13.88 2.61 32.10
N ASP A 129 -13.59 3.86 31.73
CA ASP A 129 -12.26 4.50 31.81
C ASP A 129 -11.06 4.07 30.93
N ILE A 130 -10.47 5.14 30.37
CA ILE A 130 -9.03 5.35 30.10
C ILE A 130 -8.43 4.80 28.79
N CYS A 131 -8.36 5.74 27.84
CA CYS A 131 -7.19 6.14 27.05
C CYS A 131 -5.92 5.26 27.16
N LEU A 132 -5.54 4.60 26.05
CA LEU A 132 -4.17 4.17 25.81
C LEU A 132 -3.65 4.72 24.48
N ARG A 133 -2.86 5.79 24.65
CA ARG A 133 -1.79 6.22 23.74
C ARG A 133 -0.92 5.01 23.38
N VAL A 134 -0.80 4.69 22.10
CA VAL A 134 0.36 3.98 21.57
C VAL A 134 0.86 4.76 20.38
N GLY A 135 2.13 5.18 20.47
CA GLY A 135 2.81 6.01 19.50
C GLY A 135 2.84 5.38 18.11
N MET A 136 2.52 6.18 17.10
CA MET A 136 2.84 5.88 15.72
C MET A 136 4.35 6.05 15.55
N ASP A 137 5.08 4.97 15.81
CA ASP A 137 6.48 4.89 15.45
C ASP A 137 6.63 4.55 13.97
N ASN A 138 7.57 5.24 13.36
CA ASN A 138 7.82 5.31 11.94
C ASN A 138 8.43 3.99 11.44
N GLY A 139 7.68 3.24 10.65
CA GLY A 139 8.15 2.02 9.98
C GLY A 139 7.65 1.98 8.54
N ASN A 140 8.19 2.86 7.67
CA ASN A 140 7.75 3.01 6.29
C ASN A 140 8.20 1.82 5.42
N GLY A 141 7.43 0.74 5.51
CA GLY A 141 7.61 -0.51 4.78
C GLY A 141 6.69 -0.61 3.55
N ASN A 142 7.23 -0.26 2.40
CA ASN A 142 7.19 -1.03 1.15
C ASN A 142 5.88 -1.79 0.81
N GLY A 143 4.92 -1.12 0.15
CA GLY A 143 3.70 -1.73 -0.38
C GLY A 143 3.82 -2.13 -1.86
N ASN A 144 4.28 -3.36 -2.12
CA ASN A 144 3.85 -4.11 -3.31
C ASN A 144 2.32 -4.24 -3.26
N ASN A 145 1.58 -4.18 -4.36
CA ASN A 145 0.15 -4.54 -4.33
C ASN A 145 -0.09 -6.03 -3.99
N ASN A 146 0.93 -6.87 -4.14
CA ASN A 146 0.96 -8.23 -3.56
C ASN A 146 1.36 -8.24 -2.06
N GLY A 147 2.03 -7.16 -1.64
CA GLY A 147 2.41 -6.87 -0.27
C GLY A 147 1.23 -6.38 0.55
N ILE A 148 0.28 -5.59 0.02
CA ILE A 148 -0.92 -5.18 0.78
C ILE A 148 -1.75 -6.40 1.16
N ASN A 149 -2.08 -7.27 0.20
CA ASN A 149 -2.75 -8.54 0.49
C ASN A 149 -1.92 -9.46 1.39
N GLY A 150 -0.58 -9.44 1.24
CA GLY A 150 0.34 -10.15 2.12
C GLY A 150 0.35 -9.62 3.55
N THR A 151 0.31 -8.31 3.75
CA THR A 151 0.37 -7.64 5.06
C THR A 151 -0.98 -7.75 5.77
N ILE A 152 -2.10 -7.61 5.06
CA ILE A 152 -3.45 -7.86 5.60
C ILE A 152 -3.61 -9.34 5.99
N ARG A 153 -3.07 -10.26 5.18
CA ARG A 153 -3.07 -11.68 5.54
C ARG A 153 -2.16 -11.98 6.71
N GLN A 154 -0.96 -11.39 6.76
CA GLN A 154 -0.03 -11.52 7.88
C GLN A 154 -0.64 -11.01 9.18
N SER A 155 -1.37 -9.89 9.17
CA SER A 155 -2.08 -9.39 10.36
C SER A 155 -3.23 -10.30 10.78
N ALA A 156 -3.97 -10.89 9.84
CA ALA A 156 -4.99 -11.89 10.17
C ALA A 156 -4.40 -13.17 10.79
N ILE A 157 -3.24 -13.64 10.31
CA ILE A 157 -2.51 -14.78 10.88
C ILE A 157 -2.06 -14.45 12.32
N ILE A 158 -1.50 -13.27 12.55
CA ILE A 158 -1.11 -12.75 13.87
C ILE A 158 -2.31 -12.78 14.83
N GLU A 159 -3.43 -12.17 14.46
CA GLU A 159 -4.63 -12.14 15.32
C GLU A 159 -5.16 -13.55 15.63
N LYS A 160 -5.13 -14.46 14.65
CA LYS A 160 -5.55 -15.85 14.88
C LYS A 160 -4.66 -16.58 15.87
N ILE A 161 -3.34 -16.39 15.79
CA ILE A 161 -2.38 -16.97 16.75
C ILE A 161 -2.60 -16.36 18.14
N ARG A 162 -3.00 -15.09 18.22
CA ARG A 162 -3.20 -14.38 19.48
C ARG A 162 -4.40 -14.93 20.24
N GLN A 163 -5.46 -15.26 19.51
CA GLN A 163 -6.67 -15.87 20.07
C GLN A 163 -6.43 -17.32 20.53
N SER A 164 -5.64 -18.09 19.79
CA SER A 164 -5.37 -19.50 20.12
C SER A 164 -4.19 -19.71 21.09
N GLY A 165 -3.32 -18.70 21.25
CA GLY A 165 -2.09 -18.73 22.05
C GLY A 165 -0.97 -19.55 21.41
N LYS A 166 -1.26 -20.79 20.99
CA LYS A 166 -0.39 -21.67 20.22
C LYS A 166 -1.18 -22.30 19.08
N ILE A 167 -0.60 -22.38 17.88
CA ILE A 167 -1.28 -22.98 16.73
C ILE A 167 -0.33 -23.85 15.90
N ALA A 168 -0.84 -24.95 15.35
CA ALA A 168 -0.09 -25.77 14.39
C ALA A 168 -0.30 -25.26 12.96
N LEU A 169 0.63 -25.59 12.06
CA LEU A 169 0.50 -25.24 10.64
C LEU A 169 -0.81 -25.77 10.02
N LYS A 170 -1.25 -26.97 10.43
CA LYS A 170 -2.48 -27.59 9.95
C LYS A 170 -3.73 -26.78 10.29
N ASP A 171 -3.75 -26.17 11.48
CA ASP A 171 -4.89 -25.36 11.93
C ASP A 171 -4.88 -23.99 11.28
N ILE A 172 -3.70 -23.43 10.98
CA ILE A 172 -3.56 -22.23 10.14
C ILE A 172 -4.10 -22.51 8.74
N LEU A 173 -3.75 -23.65 8.13
CA LEU A 173 -4.26 -24.04 6.82
C LEU A 173 -5.79 -24.15 6.81
N ALA A 174 -6.38 -24.71 7.87
CA ALA A 174 -7.84 -24.80 8.00
C ALA A 174 -8.51 -23.43 8.14
N ALA A 175 -7.84 -22.45 8.75
CA ALA A 175 -8.35 -21.09 8.90
C ALA A 175 -8.21 -20.23 7.62
N PHE A 176 -7.35 -20.64 6.68
CA PHE A 176 -7.06 -19.89 5.45
C PHE A 176 -7.11 -20.81 4.20
N PRO A 177 -8.30 -21.33 3.82
CA PRO A 177 -8.43 -22.29 2.72
C PRO A 177 -8.09 -21.69 1.34
N ASP A 178 -8.25 -20.38 1.17
CA ASP A 178 -7.98 -19.68 -0.09
C ASP A 178 -6.48 -19.44 -0.35
N VAL A 179 -5.62 -19.84 0.60
CA VAL A 179 -4.19 -19.55 0.56
C VAL A 179 -3.40 -20.85 0.49
N SER A 180 -2.51 -20.95 -0.49
CA SER A 180 -1.66 -22.13 -0.62
C SER A 180 -0.75 -22.30 0.61
N GLU A 181 -0.48 -23.55 0.97
CA GLU A 181 0.42 -23.88 2.08
C GLU A 181 1.82 -23.27 1.93
N ARG A 182 2.31 -23.18 0.68
CA ARG A 182 3.58 -22.53 0.35
C ARG A 182 3.55 -21.04 0.72
N THR A 183 2.47 -20.34 0.41
CA THR A 183 2.31 -18.92 0.73
C THR A 183 2.27 -18.69 2.25
N LEU A 184 1.50 -19.51 2.98
CA LEU A 184 1.44 -19.43 4.45
C LEU A 184 2.80 -19.68 5.10
N ARG A 185 3.58 -20.64 4.58
CA ARG A 185 4.95 -20.86 5.07
C ARG A 185 5.85 -19.64 4.87
N TYR A 186 5.75 -18.94 3.74
CA TYR A 186 6.50 -17.71 3.51
C TYR A 186 6.08 -16.58 4.43
N ASP A 187 4.78 -16.41 4.67
CA ASP A 187 4.27 -15.40 5.59
C ASP A 187 4.72 -15.69 7.03
N LEU A 188 4.61 -16.94 7.50
CA LEU A 188 5.08 -17.35 8.81
C LEU A 188 6.59 -17.20 8.96
N GLN A 189 7.37 -17.56 7.93
CA GLN A 189 8.82 -17.36 7.94
C GLN A 189 9.16 -15.87 8.05
N LYS A 190 8.46 -15.00 7.34
CA LYS A 190 8.65 -13.55 7.42
C LYS A 190 8.33 -13.03 8.83
N LEU A 191 7.23 -13.49 9.43
CA LEU A 191 6.84 -13.11 10.80
C LEU A 191 7.83 -13.61 11.87
N CYS A 192 8.42 -14.80 11.68
CA CYS A 192 9.51 -15.28 12.52
C CYS A 192 10.79 -14.47 12.35
N ASN A 193 11.15 -14.12 11.11
CA ASN A 193 12.32 -13.28 10.84
C ASN A 193 12.15 -11.86 11.42
N GLN A 194 10.92 -11.37 11.50
CA GLN A 194 10.57 -10.09 12.15
C GLN A 194 10.47 -10.19 13.68
N ALA A 195 10.77 -11.36 14.26
CA ALA A 195 10.70 -11.64 15.70
C ALA A 195 9.32 -11.44 16.35
N ILE A 196 8.24 -11.43 15.54
CA ILE A 196 6.85 -11.33 16.04
C ILE A 196 6.37 -12.69 16.54
N LEU A 197 6.73 -13.74 15.80
CA LEU A 197 6.36 -15.12 16.12
C LEU A 197 7.60 -15.95 16.38
N GLU A 198 7.48 -16.90 17.29
CA GLU A 198 8.49 -17.94 17.48
C GLU A 198 7.92 -19.29 17.04
N ARG A 199 8.74 -20.03 16.29
CA ARG A 199 8.43 -21.40 15.93
C ARG A 199 9.07 -22.33 16.95
N ILE A 200 8.23 -23.05 17.69
CA ILE A 200 8.66 -24.05 18.66
C ILE A 200 8.54 -25.44 18.03
N GLY A 201 9.67 -26.16 17.98
CA GLY A 201 9.75 -27.55 17.54
C GLY A 201 10.73 -27.80 16.39
N ASN A 202 11.43 -28.93 16.47
CA ASN A 202 12.34 -29.42 15.42
C ASN A 202 11.54 -30.06 14.28
N GLY A 203 11.05 -29.27 13.33
CA GLY A 203 10.74 -29.78 11.98
C GLY A 203 9.71 -30.92 11.88
N GLY A 204 8.42 -30.61 11.72
CA GLY A 204 7.39 -31.64 11.45
C GLY A 204 6.01 -31.29 11.99
N PRO A 205 5.06 -32.24 12.07
CA PRO A 205 3.69 -32.02 12.55
C PRO A 205 3.60 -31.56 14.02
N ALA A 206 4.69 -31.71 14.79
CA ALA A 206 4.82 -31.20 16.16
C ALA A 206 5.38 -29.77 16.24
N SER A 207 5.37 -29.02 15.14
CA SER A 207 5.80 -27.61 15.12
C SER A 207 4.62 -26.70 15.40
N PHE A 208 4.78 -25.81 16.37
CA PHE A 208 3.78 -24.81 16.73
C PHE A 208 4.35 -23.40 16.59
N TYR A 209 3.46 -22.45 16.32
CA TYR A 209 3.78 -21.04 16.28
C TYR A 209 3.11 -20.36 17.48
N VAL A 210 3.89 -19.57 18.20
CA VAL A 210 3.44 -18.78 19.35
C VAL A 210 3.88 -17.34 19.19
N PHE A 211 3.19 -16.43 19.87
CA PHE A 211 3.72 -15.07 20.01
C PHE A 211 5.01 -15.09 20.81
N ARG A 212 5.96 -14.32 20.33
CA ARG A 212 7.15 -14.02 21.10
C ARG A 212 6.76 -13.03 22.20
N SER A 213 6.94 -13.43 23.46
CA SER A 213 6.80 -12.55 24.64
C SER A 213 8.06 -11.73 24.87
#